data_AF-A0A7S3H531-F1
#
_entry.id   AF-A0A7S3H531-F1
#
_cell.length_a   1.000
_cell.length_b   1.000
_cell.length_c   1.000
_cell.angle_alpha   90.00
_cell.angle_beta   90.00
_cell.angle_gamma   90.00
#
_symmetry.space_group_name_H-M   'P 1'
#
loop_
_entity.id
_entity.type
_entity.pdbx_description
1 polymer ?
#
loop_
_entity_poly.entity_id
_entity_poly.type
_entity_poly.pdbx_seq_one_letter_code
_entity_poly.pdbx_strand_id
1 'polypeptide(L)'
;LINSEGYLKIVDFGFAKQIPFINKSGVIQYRTFTLCGTPDYMAPELVLTQGHDKSIDYWAFGVLVYELLCGHTPFESSNQQRTFEKIVHSQKHLGFPPNFDPHCKSLIRRLLHPNAALRIGALQNGINDIKNHAFFSIQNIDFAALLNHDVEMPYIPPKFIPGSSVATSNKIEMMDL
;
A
#
# COMPACT_ATOMS: atom_id res chain seq x y z
N LEU A 1 -6.65 10.85 2.40
CA LEU A 1 -6.89 12.30 2.20
C LEU A 1 -5.59 13.07 2.48
N ILE A 2 -5.46 14.30 2.00
CA ILE A 2 -4.30 15.18 2.30
C ILE A 2 -4.81 16.36 3.16
N ASN A 3 -4.15 16.64 4.29
CA ASN A 3 -4.52 17.74 5.18
C ASN A 3 -4.03 19.10 4.63
N SER A 4 -4.39 20.20 5.30
CA SER A 4 -3.99 21.56 4.91
C SER A 4 -2.48 21.83 4.95
N GLU A 5 -1.69 20.92 5.52
CA GLU A 5 -0.23 21.01 5.65
C GLU A 5 0.47 20.06 4.65
N GLY A 6 -0.28 19.34 3.82
CA GLY A 6 0.28 18.37 2.86
C GLY A 6 0.45 16.93 3.38
N TYR A 7 0.21 16.69 4.67
CA TYR A 7 0.34 15.37 5.30
C TYR A 7 -0.86 14.47 5.01
N LEU A 8 -0.59 13.17 4.85
CA LEU A 8 -1.63 12.17 4.65
C LEU A 8 -2.46 11.95 5.92
N LYS A 9 -3.77 11.94 5.74
CA LYS A 9 -4.75 11.47 6.72
C LYS A 9 -5.41 10.20 6.21
N ILE A 10 -5.17 9.11 6.93
CA ILE A 10 -5.86 7.83 6.70
C ILE A 10 -7.29 7.98 7.21
N VAL A 11 -8.23 7.56 6.38
CA VAL A 11 -9.67 7.58 6.69
C VAL A 11 -10.26 6.22 6.35
N ASP A 12 -11.51 6.01 6.74
CA ASP A 12 -12.26 4.78 6.51
C ASP A 12 -11.64 3.54 7.18
N PHE A 13 -11.96 3.38 8.46
CA PHE A 13 -11.57 2.23 9.26
C PHE A 13 -12.64 1.12 9.24
N GLY A 14 -13.52 1.10 8.23
CA GLY A 14 -14.64 0.15 8.15
C GLY A 14 -14.23 -1.33 8.10
N PHE A 15 -13.00 -1.62 7.68
CA PHE A 15 -12.41 -2.96 7.68
C PHE A 15 -11.30 -3.16 8.72
N ALA A 16 -11.00 -2.13 9.53
CA ALA A 16 -9.99 -2.24 10.55
C ALA A 16 -10.42 -3.28 11.61
N LYS A 17 -9.50 -4.17 11.96
CA LYS A 17 -9.76 -5.24 12.93
C LYS A 17 -8.57 -5.44 13.84
N GLN A 18 -8.82 -5.53 15.13
CA GLN A 18 -7.80 -5.87 16.10
C GLN A 18 -7.38 -7.34 15.92
N ILE A 19 -6.07 -7.56 15.73
CA ILE A 19 -5.43 -8.87 15.70
C ILE A 19 -4.20 -8.78 16.64
N PRO A 20 -3.99 -9.73 17.56
CA PRO A 20 -4.85 -10.88 17.84
C PRO A 20 -6.17 -10.49 18.52
N PHE A 21 -7.18 -11.38 18.45
CA PHE A 21 -8.46 -11.24 19.15
C PHE A 21 -8.87 -12.56 19.82
N ILE A 22 -9.75 -12.50 20.81
CA ILE A 22 -10.32 -13.69 21.46
C ILE A 22 -11.65 -14.03 20.77
N ASN A 23 -11.79 -15.26 20.27
CA ASN A 23 -13.04 -15.70 19.66
C ASN A 23 -14.11 -16.06 20.72
N LYS A 24 -15.32 -16.38 20.28
CA LYS A 24 -16.45 -16.73 21.18
C LYS A 24 -16.16 -17.91 22.11
N SER A 25 -15.19 -18.75 21.78
CA SER A 25 -14.79 -19.92 22.57
C SER A 25 -13.62 -19.63 23.53
N GLY A 26 -13.20 -18.37 23.67
CA GLY A 26 -12.09 -17.99 24.55
C GLY A 26 -10.70 -18.25 23.97
N VAL A 27 -10.58 -18.61 22.68
CA VAL A 27 -9.30 -18.94 22.05
C VAL A 27 -8.71 -17.71 21.35
N ILE A 28 -7.43 -17.43 21.60
CA ILE A 28 -6.68 -16.36 20.93
C ILE A 28 -6.49 -16.72 19.44
N GLN A 29 -6.89 -15.79 18.57
CA GLN A 29 -6.75 -15.89 17.12
C GLN A 29 -5.75 -14.85 16.64
N TYR A 30 -4.72 -15.31 15.93
CA TYR A 30 -3.71 -14.46 15.29
C TYR A 30 -4.02 -14.16 13.82
N ARG A 31 -5.10 -14.76 13.29
CA ARG A 31 -5.52 -14.62 11.91
C ARG A 31 -7.03 -14.40 11.83
N THR A 32 -7.44 -13.73 10.77
CA THR A 32 -8.85 -13.55 10.40
C THR A 32 -9.11 -14.11 9.01
N PHE A 33 -10.38 -14.32 8.67
CA PHE A 33 -10.83 -14.98 7.44
C PHE A 33 -11.89 -14.17 6.69
N THR A 34 -12.18 -12.95 7.16
CA THR A 34 -13.15 -12.05 6.53
C THR A 34 -12.63 -11.62 5.16
N LEU A 35 -13.37 -11.94 4.10
CA LEU A 35 -13.07 -11.46 2.75
C LEU A 35 -13.65 -10.04 2.57
N CYS A 36 -12.80 -9.02 2.59
CA CYS A 36 -13.19 -7.62 2.43
C CYS A 36 -12.08 -6.80 1.77
N GLY A 37 -12.42 -5.61 1.28
CA GLY A 37 -11.49 -4.68 0.62
C GLY A 37 -11.79 -4.50 -0.87
N THR A 38 -10.96 -3.69 -1.52
CA THR A 38 -11.04 -3.42 -2.96
C THR A 38 -10.26 -4.50 -3.73
N PRO A 39 -10.85 -5.16 -4.75
CA PRO A 39 -10.23 -6.30 -5.44
C PRO A 39 -8.77 -6.12 -5.85
N ASP A 40 -8.40 -4.97 -6.42
CA ASP A 40 -7.04 -4.71 -6.93
C ASP A 40 -5.95 -4.63 -5.84
N TYR A 41 -6.35 -4.42 -4.58
CA TYR A 41 -5.44 -4.32 -3.42
C TYR A 41 -5.40 -5.59 -2.56
N MET A 42 -6.19 -6.62 -2.91
CA MET A 42 -6.25 -7.85 -2.12
C MET A 42 -4.97 -8.68 -2.28
N ALA A 43 -4.43 -9.16 -1.16
CA ALA A 43 -3.28 -10.07 -1.15
C ALA A 43 -3.69 -11.49 -1.62
N PRO A 44 -2.75 -12.30 -2.15
CA PRO A 44 -3.07 -13.64 -2.66
C PRO A 44 -3.72 -14.55 -1.61
N GLU A 45 -3.26 -14.52 -0.37
CA GLU A 45 -3.84 -15.28 0.73
C GLU A 45 -5.30 -14.88 1.03
N LEU A 46 -5.66 -13.62 0.81
CA LEU A 46 -7.02 -13.12 0.99
C LEU A 46 -7.93 -13.60 -0.15
N VAL A 47 -7.45 -13.48 -1.40
CA VAL A 47 -8.14 -14.00 -2.60
C VAL A 47 -8.36 -15.51 -2.53
N LEU A 48 -7.38 -16.24 -2.00
CA LEU A 48 -7.45 -17.69 -1.79
C LEU A 48 -8.22 -18.08 -0.53
N THR A 49 -8.88 -17.14 0.16
CA THR A 49 -9.68 -17.36 1.39
C THR A 49 -8.90 -18.03 2.52
N GLN A 50 -7.59 -17.80 2.56
CA GLN A 50 -6.71 -18.29 3.61
C GLN A 50 -6.74 -17.34 4.81
N GLY A 51 -6.39 -17.87 5.99
CA GLY A 51 -6.25 -17.05 7.19
C GLY A 51 -5.13 -16.04 7.02
N HIS A 52 -5.42 -14.77 7.26
CA HIS A 52 -4.51 -13.65 7.03
C HIS A 52 -4.31 -12.80 8.29
N ASP A 53 -3.24 -12.02 8.29
CA ASP A 53 -2.81 -11.13 9.36
C ASP A 53 -2.38 -9.77 8.78
N LYS A 54 -1.69 -8.93 9.56
CA LYS A 54 -1.20 -7.60 9.14
C LYS A 54 -0.34 -7.60 7.87
N SER A 55 0.18 -8.75 7.43
CA SER A 55 1.00 -8.81 6.21
C SER A 55 0.23 -8.41 4.94
N ILE A 56 -1.11 -8.48 4.94
CA ILE A 56 -1.93 -8.01 3.80
C ILE A 56 -1.82 -6.50 3.61
N ASP A 57 -1.56 -5.74 4.68
CA ASP A 57 -1.39 -4.28 4.59
C ASP A 57 -0.09 -3.93 3.85
N TYR A 58 0.97 -4.73 4.01
CA TYR A 58 2.21 -4.55 3.25
C TYR A 58 2.04 -4.88 1.77
N TRP A 59 1.19 -5.85 1.44
CA TRP A 59 0.82 -6.11 0.05
C TRP A 59 0.08 -4.91 -0.54
N ALA A 60 -0.97 -4.43 0.14
CA ALA A 60 -1.75 -3.27 -0.28
C ALA A 60 -0.85 -2.03 -0.42
N PHE A 61 0.14 -1.85 0.46
CA PHE A 61 1.15 -0.81 0.34
C PHE A 61 1.99 -0.97 -0.94
N GLY A 62 2.41 -2.18 -1.29
CA GLY A 62 3.10 -2.45 -2.55
C GLY A 62 2.27 -2.12 -3.78
N VAL A 63 0.96 -2.42 -3.75
CA VAL A 63 0.01 -2.04 -4.81
C VAL A 63 -0.09 -0.52 -4.90
N LEU A 64 -0.25 0.17 -3.77
CA LEU A 64 -0.35 1.63 -3.72
C LEU A 64 0.91 2.32 -4.25
N VAL A 65 2.10 1.86 -3.86
CA VAL A 65 3.37 2.44 -4.36
C VAL A 65 3.48 2.25 -5.88
N TYR A 66 3.10 1.09 -6.40
CA TYR A 66 3.06 0.85 -7.84
C TYR A 66 2.08 1.81 -8.54
N GLU A 67 0.87 1.95 -8.01
CA GLU A 67 -0.17 2.78 -8.60
C GLU A 67 0.19 4.27 -8.61
N LEU A 68 0.79 4.78 -7.53
CA LEU A 68 1.25 6.17 -7.47
C LEU A 68 2.29 6.48 -8.55
N LEU A 69 3.11 5.51 -8.95
CA LEU A 69 4.18 5.68 -9.93
C LEU A 69 3.77 5.36 -11.37
N CYS A 70 2.82 4.43 -11.55
CA CYS A 70 2.39 3.97 -12.87
C CYS A 70 1.04 4.56 -13.31
N GLY A 71 0.28 5.16 -12.39
CA GLY A 71 -1.08 5.67 -12.62
C GLY A 71 -2.15 4.58 -12.73
N HIS A 72 -1.80 3.31 -12.48
CA HIS A 72 -2.68 2.15 -12.61
C HIS A 72 -2.18 1.03 -11.67
N THR A 73 -3.03 0.10 -11.25
CA THR A 73 -2.60 -0.97 -10.32
C THR A 73 -1.84 -2.08 -11.07
N PRO A 74 -0.96 -2.86 -10.41
CA PRO A 74 -0.13 -3.86 -11.12
C PRO A 74 -0.93 -5.05 -11.66
N PHE A 75 -2.12 -5.32 -11.11
CA PHE A 75 -2.91 -6.50 -11.44
C PHE A 75 -4.30 -6.19 -12.04
N GLU A 76 -4.60 -4.91 -12.32
CA GLU A 76 -5.90 -4.54 -12.91
C GLU A 76 -6.19 -5.32 -14.20
N SER A 77 -7.47 -5.61 -14.40
CA SER A 77 -7.96 -6.30 -15.58
C SER A 77 -9.38 -5.90 -15.90
N SER A 78 -9.91 -6.41 -17.01
CA SER A 78 -11.26 -6.11 -17.49
C SER A 78 -12.37 -6.67 -16.60
N ASN A 79 -12.05 -7.65 -15.74
CA ASN A 79 -12.99 -8.17 -14.75
C ASN A 79 -12.24 -8.70 -13.52
N GLN A 80 -12.99 -8.77 -12.42
CA GLN A 80 -12.48 -9.18 -11.11
C GLN A 80 -11.86 -10.58 -11.10
N GLN A 81 -12.42 -11.54 -11.85
CA GLN A 81 -11.88 -12.89 -11.91
C GLN A 81 -10.46 -12.89 -12.47
N ARG A 82 -10.23 -12.16 -13.57
CA ARG A 82 -8.88 -12.02 -14.15
C ARG A 82 -7.93 -11.27 -13.24
N THR A 83 -8.41 -10.26 -12.52
CA THR A 83 -7.62 -9.57 -11.48
C THR A 83 -7.17 -10.56 -10.41
N PHE A 84 -8.06 -11.42 -9.93
CA PHE A 84 -7.74 -12.47 -8.95
C PHE A 84 -6.75 -13.50 -9.50
N GLU A 85 -6.92 -13.96 -10.73
CA GLU A 85 -5.97 -14.85 -11.40
C GLU A 85 -4.56 -14.21 -11.47
N LYS A 86 -4.49 -12.92 -11.82
CA LYS A 86 -3.23 -12.18 -11.85
C LYS A 86 -2.59 -12.02 -10.47
N ILE A 87 -3.38 -11.75 -9.42
CA ILE A 87 -2.91 -11.64 -8.04
C ILE A 87 -2.31 -12.96 -7.56
N VAL A 88 -3.01 -14.09 -7.78
CA VAL A 88 -2.51 -15.42 -7.39
C VAL A 88 -1.23 -15.78 -8.14
N HIS A 89 -1.11 -15.37 -9.41
CA HIS A 89 0.08 -15.56 -10.24
C HIS A 89 0.95 -14.29 -10.33
N SER A 90 1.01 -13.49 -9.26
CA SER A 90 1.61 -12.15 -9.27
C SER A 90 3.03 -12.10 -9.80
N GLN A 91 3.87 -13.09 -9.49
CA GLN A 91 5.25 -13.15 -9.97
C GLN A 91 5.36 -13.20 -11.50
N LYS A 92 4.36 -13.77 -12.19
CA LYS A 92 4.28 -13.82 -13.65
C LYS A 92 3.74 -12.52 -14.24
N HIS A 93 2.84 -11.85 -13.53
CA HIS A 93 2.09 -10.70 -14.04
C HIS A 93 2.64 -9.34 -13.61
N LEU A 94 3.53 -9.29 -12.61
CA LEU A 94 4.15 -8.06 -12.15
C LEU A 94 5.20 -7.57 -13.16
N GLY A 95 4.76 -6.69 -14.05
CA GLY A 95 5.60 -5.93 -14.98
C GLY A 95 5.97 -4.56 -14.42
N PHE A 96 6.96 -3.90 -15.04
CA PHE A 96 7.32 -2.51 -14.76
C PHE A 96 7.58 -1.78 -16.07
N PRO A 97 7.27 -0.48 -16.18
CA PRO A 97 7.67 0.34 -17.31
C PRO A 97 9.19 0.32 -17.58
N PRO A 98 9.62 0.67 -18.81
CA PRO A 98 11.03 0.93 -19.10
C PRO A 98 11.60 2.01 -18.16
N ASN A 99 12.90 1.90 -17.83
CA ASN A 99 13.61 2.86 -16.98
C ASN A 99 13.06 3.05 -15.55
N PHE A 100 12.17 2.18 -15.08
CA PHE A 100 11.64 2.24 -13.72
C PHE A 100 12.74 2.11 -12.66
N ASP A 101 12.74 3.00 -11.66
CA ASP A 101 13.75 3.09 -10.61
C ASP A 101 14.07 1.71 -10.00
N PRO A 102 15.34 1.27 -9.98
CA PRO A 102 15.70 -0.09 -9.55
C PRO A 102 15.44 -0.33 -8.06
N HIS A 103 15.55 0.70 -7.22
CA HIS A 103 15.32 0.58 -5.78
C HIS A 103 13.83 0.46 -5.46
N CYS A 104 13.00 1.24 -6.15
CA CYS A 104 11.55 1.15 -6.07
C CYS A 104 11.05 -0.20 -6.60
N LYS A 105 11.57 -0.64 -7.74
CA LYS A 105 11.29 -1.98 -8.30
C LYS A 105 11.61 -3.09 -7.30
N SER A 106 12.76 -2.99 -6.63
CA SER A 106 13.15 -3.92 -5.57
C SER A 106 12.16 -3.90 -4.40
N LEU A 107 11.78 -2.70 -3.92
CA LEU A 107 10.82 -2.55 -2.82
C LEU A 107 9.46 -3.19 -3.18
N ILE A 108 8.90 -2.82 -4.34
CA ILE A 108 7.60 -3.32 -4.81
C ILE A 108 7.62 -4.84 -4.93
N ARG A 109 8.67 -5.45 -5.49
CA ARG A 109 8.78 -6.92 -5.58
C ARG A 109 8.80 -7.60 -4.21
N ARG A 110 9.43 -6.98 -3.21
CA ARG A 110 9.49 -7.53 -1.85
C ARG A 110 8.17 -7.34 -1.08
N LEU A 111 7.44 -6.26 -1.33
CA LEU A 111 6.10 -6.01 -0.79
C LEU A 111 5.05 -6.91 -1.46
N LEU A 112 5.15 -7.13 -2.77
CA LEU A 112 4.25 -7.98 -3.57
C LEU A 112 4.74 -9.45 -3.62
N HIS A 113 5.42 -9.91 -2.58
CA HIS A 113 5.78 -11.32 -2.47
C HIS A 113 4.52 -12.17 -2.18
N PRO A 114 4.22 -13.21 -2.99
CA PRO A 114 2.96 -13.95 -2.86
C PRO A 114 2.89 -14.80 -1.59
N ASN A 115 4.03 -15.30 -1.12
CA ASN A 115 4.11 -15.91 0.21
C ASN A 115 4.22 -14.81 1.27
N ALA A 116 3.17 -14.66 2.09
CA ALA A 116 3.09 -13.68 3.18
C ALA A 116 4.25 -13.78 4.17
N ALA A 117 4.76 -14.98 4.46
CA ALA A 117 5.87 -15.19 5.40
C ALA A 117 7.24 -14.70 4.87
N LEU A 118 7.36 -14.52 3.54
CA LEU A 118 8.55 -14.00 2.88
C LEU A 118 8.40 -12.53 2.46
N ARG A 119 7.25 -11.93 2.76
CA ARG A 119 6.93 -10.53 2.44
C ARG A 119 7.69 -9.60 3.37
N ILE A 120 8.34 -8.58 2.82
CA ILE A 120 9.00 -7.56 3.63
C ILE A 120 7.97 -6.87 4.55
N GLY A 121 8.36 -6.58 5.79
CA GLY A 121 7.43 -6.14 6.84
C GLY A 121 6.88 -7.28 7.71
N ALA A 122 6.82 -8.51 7.18
CA ALA A 122 6.41 -9.72 7.90
C ALA A 122 7.60 -10.62 8.31
N LEU A 123 8.83 -10.24 7.94
CA LEU A 123 10.07 -10.90 8.35
C LEU A 123 10.44 -10.57 9.81
N GLN A 124 11.55 -11.11 10.29
CA GLN A 124 12.02 -10.96 11.67
C GLN A 124 12.17 -9.50 12.13
N ASN A 125 12.68 -8.60 11.27
CA ASN A 125 12.83 -7.17 11.64
C ASN A 125 11.54 -6.36 11.43
N GLY A 126 10.47 -6.99 10.93
CA GLY A 126 9.18 -6.37 10.72
C GLY A 126 9.24 -5.13 9.82
N ILE A 127 8.57 -4.05 10.25
CA ILE A 127 8.50 -2.77 9.54
C ILE A 127 9.88 -2.13 9.29
N ASN A 128 10.89 -2.46 10.10
CA ASN A 128 12.23 -1.90 9.93
C ASN A 128 12.90 -2.36 8.64
N ASP A 129 12.56 -3.55 8.12
CA ASP A 129 13.05 -3.97 6.80
C ASP A 129 12.52 -3.05 5.68
N ILE A 130 11.30 -2.50 5.85
CA ILE A 130 10.72 -1.53 4.92
C ILE A 130 11.39 -0.17 5.10
N LYS A 131 11.45 0.36 6.33
CA LYS A 131 12.04 1.68 6.61
C LYS A 131 13.52 1.78 6.18
N ASN A 132 14.28 0.70 6.37
CA ASN A 132 15.70 0.64 6.02
C ASN A 132 15.94 0.19 4.57
N HIS A 133 14.89 0.03 3.76
CA HIS A 133 15.04 -0.33 2.36
C HIS A 133 15.78 0.77 1.59
N ALA A 134 16.63 0.37 0.63
CA ALA A 134 17.43 1.29 -0.19
C ALA A 134 16.62 2.43 -0.83
N PHE A 135 15.36 2.14 -1.18
CA PHE A 135 14.42 3.13 -1.72
C PHE A 135 14.24 4.34 -0.80
N PHE A 136 14.09 4.13 0.51
CA PHE A 136 13.93 5.21 1.49
C PHE A 136 15.28 5.75 1.99
N SER A 137 16.28 4.89 2.15
CA SER A 137 17.58 5.31 2.70
C SER A 137 18.37 6.18 1.73
N ILE A 138 18.32 5.92 0.42
CA ILE A 138 19.03 6.73 -0.60
C ILE A 138 18.44 8.13 -0.69
N GLN A 139 17.13 8.26 -0.46
CA GLN A 139 16.43 9.55 -0.41
C GLN A 139 16.62 10.29 0.92
N ASN A 140 17.38 9.72 1.86
CA ASN A 140 17.59 10.26 3.22
C ASN A 140 16.26 10.59 3.93
N ILE A 141 15.25 9.74 3.78
CA ILE A 141 13.95 9.95 4.42
C ILE A 141 14.10 9.84 5.94
N ASP A 142 13.89 10.94 6.64
CA ASP A 142 13.80 10.96 8.09
C ASP A 142 12.35 10.66 8.53
N PHE A 143 12.12 9.41 8.91
CA PHE A 143 10.82 8.96 9.40
C PHE A 143 10.42 9.60 10.74
N ALA A 144 11.38 10.06 11.56
CA ALA A 144 11.08 10.74 12.82
C ALA A 144 10.63 12.17 12.55
N ALA A 145 11.33 12.90 11.68
CA ALA A 145 10.90 14.22 11.22
C ALA A 145 9.52 14.15 10.55
N LEU A 146 9.28 13.15 9.70
CA LEU A 146 7.98 12.95 9.05
C LEU A 146 6.86 12.72 10.07
N LEU A 147 7.13 11.96 11.14
CA LEU A 147 6.16 11.71 12.21
C LEU A 147 5.85 12.98 13.02
N ASN A 148 6.85 13.82 13.24
CA ASN A 148 6.71 15.08 13.97
C ASN A 148 6.14 16.24 13.13
N HIS A 149 5.90 15.99 11.85
CA HIS A 149 5.51 17.00 10.86
C HIS A 149 6.59 18.08 10.59
N ASP A 150 7.86 17.71 10.72
CA ASP A 150 9.03 18.59 10.52
C ASP A 150 9.62 18.50 9.09
N VAL A 151 8.91 17.87 8.16
CA VAL A 151 9.31 17.72 6.75
C VAL A 151 8.52 18.70 5.88
N GLU A 152 9.19 19.38 4.97
CA GLU A 152 8.52 20.19 3.95
C GLU A 152 7.82 19.27 2.94
N MET A 153 6.51 19.45 2.78
CA MET A 153 5.71 18.59 1.91
C MET A 153 5.77 19.03 0.44
N PRO A 154 5.95 18.11 -0.51
CA PRO A 154 6.05 18.44 -1.94
C PRO A 154 4.73 18.98 -2.51
N TYR A 155 3.61 18.74 -1.82
CA TYR A 155 2.31 19.23 -2.21
C TYR A 155 1.53 19.70 -0.98
N ILE A 156 1.06 20.95 -1.03
CA ILE A 156 0.13 21.52 -0.06
C ILE A 156 -1.18 21.84 -0.80
N PRO A 157 -2.32 21.27 -0.38
CA PRO A 157 -3.58 21.52 -1.07
C PRO A 157 -4.01 22.99 -0.94
N PRO A 158 -4.65 23.57 -1.97
CA PRO A 158 -5.14 24.93 -1.91
C PRO A 158 -6.15 25.08 -0.77
N LYS A 159 -6.13 26.22 -0.09
CA LYS A 159 -7.09 26.54 0.96
C LYS A 159 -8.50 26.50 0.37
N PHE A 160 -9.40 25.75 1.00
CA PHE A 160 -10.81 25.76 0.64
C PHE A 160 -11.37 27.16 0.92
N ILE A 161 -11.81 27.85 -0.14
CA ILE A 161 -12.54 29.13 -0.04
C ILE A 161 -14.02 28.81 -0.18
N PRO A 162 -14.85 28.95 0.87
CA PRO A 162 -16.28 28.71 0.77
C PRO A 162 -16.90 29.58 -0.33
N GLY A 163 -17.51 28.95 -1.33
CA GLY A 163 -18.14 29.63 -2.47
C GLY A 163 -17.30 29.69 -3.75
N SER A 164 -16.03 29.28 -3.74
CA SER A 164 -15.26 29.10 -4.98
C SER A 164 -15.49 27.70 -5.55
N SER A 165 -16.02 27.61 -6.77
CA SER A 165 -16.13 26.37 -7.53
C SER A 165 -14.75 25.96 -8.08
N VAL A 166 -13.83 25.53 -7.22
CA VAL A 166 -12.65 24.82 -7.69
C VAL A 166 -13.04 23.35 -7.78
N ALA A 167 -13.49 22.98 -8.97
CA ALA A 167 -13.79 21.60 -9.32
C ALA A 167 -12.58 20.71 -9.02
N THR A 168 -12.83 19.61 -8.34
CA THR A 168 -11.94 18.46 -8.18
C THR A 168 -11.61 17.85 -9.54
N SER A 169 -10.65 18.43 -10.25
CA SER A 169 -10.01 17.80 -11.41
C SER A 169 -8.70 18.51 -11.75
N ASN A 170 -7.72 18.42 -10.86
CA ASN A 170 -6.33 18.57 -11.29
C ASN A 170 -5.73 17.17 -11.33
N LYS A 171 -5.64 16.62 -12.55
CA LYS A 171 -4.70 15.54 -12.85
C LYS A 171 -3.33 16.00 -12.35
N ILE A 172 -2.78 15.27 -11.38
CA ILE A 172 -1.38 15.42 -11.01
C ILE A 172 -0.61 14.88 -12.21
N GLU A 173 -0.14 15.76 -13.09
CA GLU A 173 0.86 15.39 -14.08
C GLU A 173 2.15 15.09 -13.31
N MET A 174 2.40 13.80 -13.10
CA MET A 174 3.70 13.27 -12.70
C MET A 174 4.66 13.49 -13.88
N MET A 175 5.27 14.66 -13.94
CA MET A 175 6.42 14.96 -14.81
C MET A 175 7.67 15.14 -13.95
N ASP A 176 8.69 14.37 -14.34
CA ASP A 176 10.11 14.53 -14.08
C ASP A 176 10.63 14.29 -12.65
N LEU A 177 10.85 13.00 -12.35
CA LEU A 177 12.02 12.51 -11.60
C LEU A 177 12.64 11.30 -12.33
#